data_AF-A0A1Q7BAD0-F1
#
_entry.id   AF-A0A1Q7BAD0-F1
#
_cell.length_a   1.000
_cell.length_b   1.000
_cell.length_c   1.000
_cell.angle_alpha   90.00
_cell.angle_beta   90.00
_cell.angle_gamma   90.00
#
_symmetry.space_group_name_H-M   'P 1'
#
loop_
_entity.id
_entity.type
_entity.pdbx_description
1 polymer ?
#
loop_
_entity_poly.entity_id
_entity_poly.type
_entity_poly.pdbx_seq_one_letter_code
_entity_poly.pdbx_strand_id
1 'polypeptide(L)'
;MNGRYDDEALRKIDNLLRDWRESKAIRMDPHLIDLLWEVHREVGAKEAIWIVCGFRSPETNAMLRRRSSGVAQFSQHMLGKAIDFYIPGVSLEQLREAGLRAQRGGVGFYPTSGAPFVHMDTGSVRHWPRMPEAQLASVLSKGQLGSASGSDGSQRSRMPGLLAKLFGVVPFPPAKPARPAEQFASAAAKPAAKPA
;
A
#
# COMPACT_ATOMS: atom_id res chain seq x y z
N MET A 1 0.18 23.05 20.22
CA MET A 1 0.53 21.63 20.51
C MET A 1 1.73 21.26 19.62
N ASN A 2 2.79 20.72 20.20
CA ASN A 2 4.17 20.78 19.68
C ASN A 2 4.51 19.74 18.60
N GLY A 3 3.60 19.46 17.65
CA GLY A 3 3.86 18.52 16.55
C GLY A 3 4.15 17.08 16.99
N ARG A 4 3.70 16.68 18.20
CA ARG A 4 3.87 15.32 18.73
C ARG A 4 2.56 14.55 18.59
N TYR A 5 2.66 13.28 18.21
CA TYR A 5 1.51 12.38 18.21
C TYR A 5 0.99 12.13 19.63
N ASP A 6 -0.32 11.98 19.74
CA ASP A 6 -0.99 11.51 20.94
C ASP A 6 -0.94 9.97 20.97
N ASP A 7 -0.15 9.42 21.89
CA ASP A 7 0.04 7.97 22.00
C ASP A 7 -1.23 7.23 22.42
N GLU A 8 -2.15 7.86 23.16
CA GLU A 8 -3.43 7.25 23.50
C GLU A 8 -4.35 7.17 22.28
N ALA A 9 -4.42 8.24 21.49
CA ALA A 9 -5.14 8.23 20.22
C ALA A 9 -4.56 7.17 19.26
N LEU A 10 -3.22 7.09 19.15
CA LEU A 10 -2.57 6.08 18.32
C LEU A 10 -2.88 4.65 18.77
N ARG A 11 -2.92 4.36 20.07
CA ARG A 11 -3.32 3.03 20.56
C ARG A 11 -4.76 2.67 20.19
N LYS A 12 -5.68 3.64 20.20
CA LYS A 12 -7.07 3.42 19.75
C LYS A 12 -7.11 3.10 18.25
N ILE A 13 -6.30 3.79 17.45
CA ILE A 13 -6.15 3.55 16.01
C ILE A 13 -5.52 2.17 15.76
N ASP A 14 -4.47 1.79 16.50
CA ASP A 14 -3.84 0.47 16.40
C ASP A 14 -4.86 -0.66 16.61
N ASN A 15 -5.74 -0.49 17.61
CA ASN A 15 -6.82 -1.45 17.87
C ASN A 15 -7.91 -1.41 16.80
N LEU A 16 -8.27 -0.23 16.27
CA LEU A 16 -9.21 -0.10 15.16
C LEU A 16 -8.70 -0.78 13.89
N LEU A 17 -7.41 -0.65 13.60
CA LEU A 17 -6.72 -1.20 12.43
C LEU A 17 -6.17 -2.60 12.65
N ARG A 18 -6.46 -3.24 13.77
CA ARG A 18 -6.00 -4.60 14.09
C ARG A 18 -6.44 -5.60 13.04
N ASP A 19 -5.74 -6.73 12.99
CA ASP A 19 -6.23 -7.90 12.28
C ASP A 19 -7.42 -8.47 13.05
N TRP A 20 -8.62 -8.18 12.58
CA TRP A 20 -9.86 -8.57 13.25
C TRP A 20 -10.10 -10.09 13.24
N ARG A 21 -9.48 -10.83 12.31
CA ARG A 21 -9.66 -12.30 12.21
C ARG A 21 -8.98 -13.02 13.36
N GLU A 22 -7.81 -12.52 13.75
CA GLU A 22 -6.96 -13.08 14.80
C GLU A 22 -6.99 -12.23 16.09
N SER A 23 -7.70 -11.09 16.07
CA SER A 23 -7.69 -10.07 17.13
C SER A 23 -6.28 -9.60 17.54
N LYS A 24 -5.34 -9.56 16.59
CA LYS A 24 -3.95 -9.13 16.81
C LYS A 24 -3.77 -7.68 16.36
N ALA A 25 -3.21 -6.84 17.22
CA ALA A 25 -2.86 -5.46 16.89
C ALA A 25 -1.33 -5.27 16.93
N ILE A 26 -0.84 -4.29 16.18
CA ILE A 26 0.54 -3.78 16.25
C ILE A 26 0.49 -2.26 16.25
N ARG A 27 1.63 -1.62 16.54
CA ARG A 27 1.76 -0.18 16.32
C ARG A 27 1.74 0.12 14.83
N MET A 28 0.74 0.87 14.39
CA MET A 28 0.63 1.36 13.03
C MET A 28 1.60 2.53 12.83
N ASP A 29 2.08 2.69 11.60
CA ASP A 29 2.92 3.83 11.23
C ASP A 29 2.11 5.13 11.32
N PRO A 30 2.46 6.09 12.20
CA PRO A 30 1.72 7.34 12.32
C PRO A 30 1.67 8.14 11.00
N HIS A 31 2.69 8.01 10.14
CA HIS A 31 2.70 8.67 8.83
C HIS A 31 1.66 8.11 7.86
N LEU A 32 1.17 6.89 8.08
CA LEU A 32 0.04 6.35 7.32
C LEU A 32 -1.24 7.12 7.68
N ILE A 33 -1.39 7.52 8.94
CA ILE A 33 -2.55 8.27 9.43
C ILE A 33 -2.51 9.70 8.88
N ASP A 34 -1.33 10.33 8.86
CA ASP A 34 -1.13 11.63 8.21
C ASP A 34 -1.49 11.58 6.72
N LEU A 35 -1.05 10.53 6.00
CA LEU A 35 -1.37 10.35 4.58
C LEU A 35 -2.89 10.23 4.35
N LEU A 36 -3.59 9.44 5.17
CA LEU A 36 -5.05 9.31 5.08
C LEU A 36 -5.75 10.64 5.33
N TRP A 37 -5.27 11.42 6.31
CA TRP A 37 -5.80 12.74 6.62
C TRP A 37 -5.59 13.73 5.47
N GLU A 38 -4.39 13.77 4.88
CA GLU A 38 -4.07 14.60 3.71
C GLU A 38 -4.97 14.24 2.52
N VAL A 39 -5.13 12.95 2.22
CA VAL A 39 -6.00 12.46 1.13
C VAL A 39 -7.46 12.82 1.39
N HIS A 40 -7.96 12.63 2.61
CA HIS A 40 -9.35 12.97 2.99
C HIS A 40 -9.65 14.44 2.72
N ARG A 41 -8.72 15.34 3.10
CA ARG A 41 -8.84 16.78 2.85
C ARG A 41 -8.74 17.13 1.37
N GLU A 42 -7.79 16.54 0.65
CA GLU A 42 -7.59 16.80 -0.78
C GLU A 42 -8.85 16.48 -1.59
N VAL A 43 -9.49 15.35 -1.33
CA VAL A 43 -10.69 14.93 -2.06
C VAL A 43 -11.97 15.60 -1.56
N GLY A 44 -11.85 16.50 -0.57
CA GLY A 44 -12.99 17.23 0.00
C GLY A 44 -14.02 16.32 0.70
N ALA A 45 -13.57 15.16 1.19
CA ALA A 45 -14.45 14.16 1.78
C ALA A 45 -15.24 14.72 2.98
N LYS A 46 -16.49 14.29 3.09
CA LYS A 46 -17.39 14.63 4.21
C LYS A 46 -17.67 13.43 5.10
N GLU A 47 -17.70 12.25 4.48
CA GLU A 47 -17.93 10.99 5.16
C GLU A 47 -16.65 10.44 5.79
N ALA A 48 -16.84 9.50 6.71
CA ALA A 48 -15.73 8.76 7.33
C ALA A 48 -14.99 7.88 6.31
N ILE A 49 -13.74 7.54 6.62
CA ILE A 49 -12.99 6.52 5.90
C ILE A 49 -13.51 5.15 6.30
N TRP A 50 -13.89 4.34 5.30
CA TRP A 50 -14.32 2.96 5.50
C TRP A 50 -13.15 2.02 5.25
N ILE A 51 -12.76 1.30 6.29
CA ILE A 51 -11.57 0.45 6.30
C ILE A 51 -11.95 -0.96 5.89
N VAL A 52 -11.34 -1.43 4.80
CA VAL A 52 -11.45 -2.82 4.34
C VAL A 52 -10.41 -3.68 5.05
N CYS A 53 -9.16 -3.19 5.16
CA CYS A 53 -8.09 -3.90 5.83
C CYS A 53 -7.02 -2.96 6.38
N GLY A 54 -6.69 -3.10 7.67
CA GLY A 54 -5.52 -2.49 8.31
C GLY A 54 -4.37 -3.48 8.41
N PHE A 55 -3.85 -3.69 9.61
CA PHE A 55 -2.84 -4.71 9.89
C PHE A 55 -3.32 -6.12 9.50
N ARG A 56 -2.38 -6.93 9.00
CA ARG A 56 -2.57 -8.36 8.76
C ARG A 56 -1.51 -9.15 9.49
N SER A 57 -1.94 -10.09 10.33
CA SER A 57 -1.02 -11.06 10.93
C SER A 57 -0.35 -11.93 9.84
N PRO A 58 0.83 -12.52 10.14
CA PRO A 58 1.46 -13.48 9.23
C PRO A 58 0.53 -14.63 8.83
N GLU A 59 -0.30 -15.11 9.77
CA GLU A 59 -1.26 -16.19 9.54
C GLU A 59 -2.37 -15.76 8.58
N THR A 60 -2.98 -14.59 8.80
CA THR A 60 -3.98 -14.02 7.88
C THR A 60 -3.38 -13.75 6.51
N ASN A 61 -2.16 -13.20 6.42
CA ASN A 61 -1.51 -12.96 5.14
C ASN A 61 -1.26 -14.27 4.39
N ALA A 62 -0.74 -15.30 5.06
CA ALA A 62 -0.54 -16.62 4.47
C ALA A 62 -1.85 -17.26 4.01
N MET A 63 -2.91 -17.16 4.81
CA MET A 63 -4.25 -17.65 4.45
C MET A 63 -4.80 -16.96 3.20
N LEU A 64 -4.72 -15.63 3.11
CA LEU A 64 -5.18 -14.87 1.94
C LEU A 64 -4.36 -15.19 0.69
N ARG A 65 -3.04 -15.37 0.84
CA ARG A 65 -2.14 -15.78 -0.26
C ARG A 65 -2.47 -17.15 -0.84
N ARG A 66 -2.91 -18.09 -0.01
CA ARG A 66 -3.34 -19.41 -0.50
C ARG A 66 -4.60 -19.32 -1.37
N ARG A 67 -5.41 -18.27 -1.20
CA ARG A 67 -6.68 -18.06 -1.89
C ARG A 67 -6.58 -17.12 -3.09
N SER A 68 -5.48 -16.37 -3.22
CA SER A 68 -5.30 -15.37 -4.28
C SER A 68 -3.83 -15.09 -4.57
N SER A 69 -3.52 -14.89 -5.85
CA SER A 69 -2.21 -14.39 -6.31
C SER A 69 -2.02 -12.89 -6.06
N GLY A 70 -3.08 -12.15 -5.71
CA GLY A 70 -3.05 -10.70 -5.48
C GLY A 70 -2.47 -10.25 -4.15
N VAL A 71 -1.98 -11.18 -3.32
CA VAL A 71 -1.43 -10.88 -1.99
C VAL A 71 0.08 -11.12 -1.95
N ALA A 72 0.82 -10.06 -1.62
CA ALA A 72 2.28 -10.11 -1.49
C ALA A 72 2.71 -10.97 -0.29
N GLN A 73 3.81 -11.72 -0.47
CA GLN A 73 4.44 -12.50 0.62
C GLN A 73 4.92 -11.59 1.76
N PHE A 74 5.53 -10.46 1.41
CA PHE A 74 6.04 -9.45 2.33
C PHE A 74 5.20 -8.17 2.20
N SER A 75 3.96 -8.24 2.68
CA SER A 75 3.00 -7.13 2.55
C SER A 75 3.30 -6.00 3.54
N GLN A 76 3.13 -4.75 3.11
CA GLN A 76 3.21 -3.58 4.00
C GLN A 76 2.13 -3.60 5.10
N HIS A 77 1.02 -4.33 4.91
CA HIS A 77 0.02 -4.53 5.97
C HIS A 77 0.59 -5.29 7.17
N MET A 78 1.53 -6.22 6.96
CA MET A 78 2.16 -6.95 8.06
C MET A 78 3.13 -6.08 8.86
N LEU A 79 3.56 -4.95 8.29
CA LEU A 79 4.46 -3.98 8.91
C LEU A 79 3.72 -2.81 9.57
N GLY A 80 2.38 -2.78 9.50
CA GLY A 80 1.58 -1.67 10.03
C GLY A 80 1.68 -0.41 9.18
N LYS A 81 2.09 -0.56 7.91
CA LYS A 81 2.40 0.54 6.99
C LYS A 81 1.39 0.70 5.87
N ALA A 82 0.32 -0.07 5.85
CA ALA A 82 -0.64 -0.05 4.77
C ALA A 82 -2.10 -0.17 5.23
N ILE A 83 -2.98 0.36 4.39
CA ILE A 83 -4.41 0.31 4.59
C ILE A 83 -5.14 0.17 3.25
N ASP A 84 -6.17 -0.66 3.25
CA ASP A 84 -7.13 -0.81 2.16
C ASP A 84 -8.43 -0.11 2.59
N PHE A 85 -8.90 0.87 1.81
CA PHE A 85 -10.03 1.70 2.21
C PHE A 85 -10.79 2.31 1.03
N TYR A 86 -11.96 2.86 1.33
CA TYR A 86 -12.70 3.77 0.46
C TYR A 86 -13.37 4.86 1.30
N ILE A 87 -13.92 5.88 0.64
CA ILE A 87 -14.70 6.94 1.29
C ILE A 87 -16.03 7.05 0.56
N PRO A 88 -17.19 6.87 1.23
CA PRO A 88 -18.49 7.07 0.60
C PRO A 88 -18.60 8.47 -0.02
N GLY A 89 -19.12 8.54 -1.24
CA GLY A 89 -19.26 9.80 -1.98
C GLY A 89 -17.99 10.29 -2.69
N VAL A 90 -16.86 9.59 -2.57
CA VAL A 90 -15.62 9.89 -3.32
C VAL A 90 -15.31 8.74 -4.27
N SER A 91 -14.97 9.05 -5.53
CA SER A 91 -14.61 7.99 -6.48
C SER A 91 -13.26 7.37 -6.14
N LEU A 92 -13.08 6.07 -6.45
CA LEU A 92 -11.79 5.41 -6.21
C LEU A 92 -10.67 6.00 -7.07
N GLU A 93 -10.99 6.55 -8.24
CA GLU A 93 -10.05 7.26 -9.11
C GLU A 93 -9.54 8.53 -8.44
N GLN A 94 -10.43 9.32 -7.81
CA GLN A 94 -10.02 10.51 -7.05
C GLN A 94 -9.09 10.14 -5.90
N LEU A 95 -9.40 9.07 -5.15
CA LEU A 95 -8.53 8.58 -4.08
C LEU A 95 -7.19 8.10 -4.63
N ARG A 96 -7.18 7.36 -5.74
CA ARG A 96 -5.95 6.89 -6.40
C ARG A 96 -5.08 8.07 -6.82
N GLU A 97 -5.65 9.07 -7.48
CA GLU A 97 -4.92 10.26 -7.91
C GLU A 97 -4.35 11.04 -6.73
N ALA A 98 -5.13 11.23 -5.66
CA ALA A 98 -4.66 11.89 -4.44
C ALA A 98 -3.49 11.13 -3.81
N GLY A 99 -3.59 9.81 -3.68
CA GLY A 99 -2.49 8.98 -3.17
C GLY A 99 -1.23 9.06 -4.04
N LEU A 100 -1.37 9.08 -5.37
CA LEU A 100 -0.23 9.23 -6.29
C LEU A 100 0.44 10.59 -6.14
N ARG A 101 -0.36 11.66 -5.99
CA ARG A 101 0.14 13.03 -5.77
C ARG A 101 0.81 13.20 -4.41
N ALA A 102 0.43 12.41 -3.40
CA ALA A 102 1.09 12.44 -2.10
C ALA A 102 2.56 12.00 -2.17
N GLN A 103 2.89 11.06 -3.07
CA GLN A 103 4.25 10.52 -3.24
C GLN A 103 4.89 10.02 -1.92
N ARG A 104 4.07 9.52 -0.97
CA ARG A 104 4.52 9.03 0.35
C ARG A 104 4.73 7.52 0.42
N GLY A 105 4.31 6.77 -0.60
CA GLY A 105 4.54 5.33 -0.71
C GLY A 105 3.71 4.67 -1.78
N GLY A 106 3.31 3.41 -1.57
CA GLY A 106 2.63 2.60 -2.57
C GLY A 106 1.15 2.94 -2.72
N VAL A 107 0.63 2.90 -3.96
CA VAL A 107 -0.81 3.06 -4.27
C VAL A 107 -1.31 1.89 -5.11
N GLY A 108 -2.23 1.11 -4.57
CA GLY A 108 -2.93 0.05 -5.29
C GLY A 108 -4.38 0.44 -5.62
N PHE A 109 -4.88 -0.01 -6.77
CA PHE A 109 -6.24 0.33 -7.23
C PHE A 109 -7.04 -0.93 -7.56
N TYR A 110 -8.14 -1.15 -6.83
CA TYR A 110 -8.96 -2.35 -6.87
C TYR A 110 -10.44 -2.01 -7.08
N PRO A 111 -10.84 -1.49 -8.27
CA PRO A 111 -12.24 -1.16 -8.54
C PRO A 111 -13.12 -2.39 -8.77
N THR A 112 -12.54 -3.54 -9.12
CA THR A 112 -13.25 -4.77 -9.49
C THR A 112 -13.22 -5.84 -8.41
N SER A 113 -12.69 -5.55 -7.22
CA SER A 113 -12.74 -6.48 -6.09
C SER A 113 -14.17 -6.60 -5.56
N GLY A 114 -14.48 -7.72 -4.89
CA GLY A 114 -15.82 -7.98 -4.32
C GLY A 114 -16.30 -6.89 -3.35
N ALA A 115 -15.37 -6.17 -2.72
CA ALA A 115 -15.59 -4.85 -2.13
C ALA A 115 -14.56 -3.91 -2.77
N PRO A 116 -14.94 -2.91 -3.57
CA PRO A 116 -14.00 -2.00 -4.23
C PRO A 116 -13.23 -1.11 -3.22
N PHE A 117 -11.92 -0.93 -3.42
CA PHE A 117 -11.09 -0.09 -2.55
C PHE A 117 -9.83 0.45 -3.26
N VAL A 118 -9.17 1.40 -2.58
CA VAL A 118 -7.77 1.78 -2.85
C VAL A 118 -6.87 1.28 -1.72
N HIS A 119 -5.66 0.88 -2.10
CA HIS A 119 -4.59 0.56 -1.18
C HIS A 119 -3.64 1.74 -1.10
N MET A 120 -3.23 2.13 0.10
CA MET A 120 -2.14 3.08 0.32
C MET A 120 -1.18 2.57 1.37
N ASP A 121 0.12 2.80 1.17
CA ASP A 121 1.17 2.46 2.12
C ASP A 121 2.27 3.53 2.24
N THR A 122 3.06 3.47 3.31
CA THR A 122 4.23 4.32 3.59
C THR A 122 5.57 3.63 3.26
N GLY A 123 5.55 2.66 2.33
CA GLY A 123 6.72 1.99 1.80
C GLY A 123 7.38 2.78 0.66
N SER A 124 8.01 2.07 -0.29
CA SER A 124 8.57 2.72 -1.47
C SER A 124 7.48 3.26 -2.41
N VAL A 125 7.72 4.43 -3.00
CA VAL A 125 6.82 5.05 -3.97
C VAL A 125 6.69 4.15 -5.20
N ARG A 126 5.48 3.63 -5.41
CA ARG A 126 5.13 2.73 -6.52
C ARG A 126 3.61 2.68 -6.68
N HIS A 127 3.13 2.16 -7.80
CA HIS A 127 1.69 2.02 -8.00
C HIS A 127 1.33 0.82 -8.84
N TRP A 128 0.14 0.25 -8.58
CA TRP A 128 -0.40 -0.87 -9.34
C TRP A 128 -1.94 -0.77 -9.46
N PRO A 129 -2.52 -1.13 -10.63
CA PRO A 129 -1.82 -1.43 -11.88
C PRO A 129 -1.06 -0.21 -12.40
N ARG A 130 -0.13 -0.45 -13.34
CA ARG A 130 0.65 0.63 -13.92
C ARG A 130 -0.29 1.64 -14.61
N MET A 131 -0.08 2.91 -14.32
CA MET A 131 -0.71 4.02 -15.05
C MET A 131 0.15 4.38 -16.26
N PRO A 132 -0.42 4.58 -17.47
CA PRO A 132 0.31 5.12 -18.62
C PRO A 132 1.02 6.42 -18.26
N GLU A 133 2.22 6.63 -18.81
CA GLU A 133 3.09 7.74 -18.41
C GLU A 133 2.45 9.12 -18.61
N ALA A 134 1.76 9.33 -19.74
CA ALA A 134 1.04 10.58 -20.00
C ALA A 134 -0.07 10.85 -18.97
N GLN A 135 -0.79 9.80 -18.55
CA GLN A 135 -1.82 9.92 -17.53
C GLN A 135 -1.19 10.22 -16.16
N LEU A 136 -0.10 9.54 -15.81
CA LEU A 136 0.61 9.79 -14.55
C LEU A 136 1.18 11.22 -14.52
N ALA A 137 1.76 11.69 -15.61
CA ALA A 137 2.26 13.07 -15.72
C ALA A 137 1.14 14.09 -15.53
N SER A 138 -0.05 13.84 -16.09
CA SER A 138 -1.24 14.68 -15.90
C SER A 138 -1.73 14.69 -14.45
N VAL A 139 -1.65 13.55 -13.75
CA VAL A 139 -1.99 13.48 -12.31
C VAL A 139 -0.98 14.26 -11.47
N LEU A 140 0.32 14.10 -11.73
CA LEU A 140 1.38 14.72 -10.95
C LEU A 140 1.54 16.22 -11.24
N SER A 141 1.14 16.71 -12.41
CA SER A 141 1.18 18.14 -12.74
C SER A 141 0.22 18.99 -11.89
N LYS A 142 -0.76 18.36 -11.23
CA LYS A 142 -1.65 18.99 -10.24
C LYS A 142 -0.94 19.35 -8.92
N GLY A 143 0.34 18.99 -8.77
CA GLY A 143 1.15 19.28 -7.58
C GLY A 143 0.95 18.30 -6.43
N GLN A 144 1.87 18.31 -5.46
CA GLN A 144 1.76 17.50 -4.25
C GLN A 144 0.62 17.95 -3.33
N LEU A 145 0.13 17.04 -2.50
CA LEU A 145 -0.93 17.36 -1.53
C LEU A 145 -0.48 18.47 -0.58
N GLY A 146 -1.39 19.39 -0.25
CA GLY A 146 -1.11 20.52 0.64
C GLY A 146 -0.41 21.71 -0.03
N SER A 147 -0.03 21.63 -1.30
CA SER A 147 0.55 22.75 -2.07
C SER A 147 -0.47 23.78 -2.56
N ALA A 148 -1.59 23.98 -1.85
CA ALA A 148 -2.57 25.00 -2.21
C ALA A 148 -2.00 26.42 -2.02
N SER A 149 -1.43 26.94 -3.12
CA SER A 149 -1.44 28.32 -3.60
C SER A 149 -1.91 29.39 -2.60
N GLY A 150 -0.99 29.93 -1.82
CA GLY A 150 -1.10 31.32 -1.36
C GLY A 150 -0.82 32.25 -2.53
N SER A 151 -1.77 33.10 -2.88
CA SER A 151 -1.54 34.25 -3.76
C SER A 151 -0.58 35.21 -3.07
N ASP A 152 0.69 35.23 -3.49
CA ASP A 152 1.44 36.48 -3.54
C ASP A 152 2.43 36.42 -4.71
N GLY A 153 2.33 37.43 -5.57
CA GLY A 153 3.05 37.49 -6.83
C GLY A 153 4.43 38.06 -6.63
N SER A 154 5.47 37.26 -6.84
CA SER A 154 6.73 37.75 -7.41
C SER A 154 7.67 36.61 -7.80
N GLN A 155 8.23 36.75 -8.99
CA GLN A 155 9.47 36.13 -9.48
C GLN A 155 9.39 34.73 -10.10
N ARG A 156 9.23 34.76 -11.43
CA ARG A 156 9.77 33.80 -12.39
C ARG A 156 11.26 33.53 -12.10
N SER A 157 11.72 32.28 -12.19
CA SER A 157 12.79 31.89 -13.14
C SER A 157 13.22 30.42 -13.01
N ARG A 158 13.34 29.77 -14.18
CA ARG A 158 14.30 28.69 -14.54
C ARG A 158 14.11 27.28 -13.95
N MET A 159 13.43 26.45 -14.73
CA MET A 159 13.79 25.04 -14.93
C MET A 159 15.20 24.97 -15.55
N PRO A 160 16.08 24.07 -15.08
CA PRO A 160 16.33 22.89 -15.91
C PRO A 160 16.50 21.58 -15.12
N GLY A 161 15.94 20.49 -15.67
CA GLY A 161 16.49 19.14 -15.51
C GLY A 161 16.23 18.41 -14.17
N LEU A 162 15.00 17.96 -13.93
CA LEU A 162 14.70 16.97 -12.88
C LEU A 162 13.87 15.79 -13.40
N LEU A 163 14.25 15.27 -14.58
CA LEU A 163 13.68 14.04 -15.15
C LEU A 163 14.66 12.85 -15.14
N ALA A 164 15.87 13.02 -14.62
CA ALA A 164 16.94 12.01 -14.71
C ALA A 164 17.42 11.40 -13.37
N LYS A 165 16.81 11.76 -12.22
CA LYS A 165 17.26 11.25 -10.90
C LYS A 165 16.24 10.42 -10.11
N LEU A 166 15.10 10.06 -10.72
CA LEU A 166 14.06 9.24 -10.08
C LEU A 166 14.01 7.78 -10.57
N PHE A 167 14.86 7.39 -11.51
CA PHE A 167 14.95 6.01 -12.01
C PHE A 167 16.21 5.30 -11.49
N GLY A 168 16.26 5.11 -10.17
CA GLY A 168 17.02 4.00 -9.58
C GLY A 168 16.26 2.71 -9.83
N VAL A 169 16.42 2.14 -11.02
CA VAL A 169 15.89 0.83 -11.40
C VAL A 169 16.57 -0.23 -10.53
N VAL A 170 15.86 -0.72 -9.51
CA VAL A 170 16.14 -2.06 -8.97
C VAL A 170 15.20 -3.02 -9.71
N PRO A 171 15.71 -3.94 -10.54
CA PRO A 171 14.86 -4.88 -11.25
C PRO A 171 14.30 -5.89 -10.24
N PHE A 172 12.98 -5.85 -10.04
CA PHE A 172 12.27 -6.98 -9.44
C PHE A 172 12.22 -8.09 -10.50
N PRO A 173 12.60 -9.34 -10.19
CA PRO A 173 12.60 -10.41 -11.17
C PRO A 173 11.16 -10.74 -11.62
N PRO A 174 10.95 -11.14 -12.89
CA PRO A 174 9.63 -11.57 -13.35
C PRO A 174 9.17 -12.80 -12.56
N ALA A 175 7.88 -12.85 -12.23
CA ALA A 175 7.26 -14.03 -11.64
C ALA A 175 7.51 -15.24 -12.55
N LYS A 176 8.12 -16.31 -12.00
CA LYS A 176 8.30 -17.57 -12.73
C LYS A 176 6.92 -18.19 -13.02
N PRO A 177 6.71 -18.78 -14.21
CA PRO A 177 5.53 -19.62 -14.44
C PRO A 177 5.57 -20.83 -13.49
N ALA A 178 4.40 -21.22 -12.98
CA ALA A 178 4.26 -22.41 -12.13
C ALA A 178 4.73 -23.66 -12.90
N ARG A 179 5.55 -24.49 -12.26
CA ARG A 179 5.92 -25.81 -12.81
C ARG A 179 4.71 -26.75 -12.70
N PRO A 180 4.51 -27.67 -13.66
CA PRO A 180 3.49 -28.70 -13.57
C PRO A 180 3.74 -29.62 -12.37
N ALA A 181 2.67 -30.08 -11.74
CA ALA A 181 2.71 -31.03 -10.64
C ALA A 181 3.03 -32.43 -11.19
N GLU A 182 4.28 -32.85 -11.10
CA GLU A 182 4.70 -34.25 -11.17
C GLU A 182 6.14 -34.35 -10.65
N GLN A 183 6.44 -35.44 -9.93
CA GLN A 183 7.73 -35.80 -9.30
C GLN A 183 7.93 -35.39 -7.84
N PHE A 184 7.32 -36.18 -6.94
CA PHE A 184 8.05 -36.71 -5.78
C PHE A 184 7.77 -38.21 -5.70
N ALA A 185 8.63 -38.99 -6.35
CA ALA A 185 8.78 -40.41 -6.08
C ALA A 185 10.23 -40.64 -5.61
N SER A 186 10.34 -41.36 -4.49
CA SER A 186 11.48 -42.14 -4.01
C SER A 186 12.66 -41.41 -3.33
N ALA A 187 12.85 -41.83 -2.07
CA ALA A 187 14.10 -42.29 -1.41
C ALA A 187 14.20 -41.68 0.02
N ALA A 188 14.50 -42.39 1.11
CA ALA A 188 15.21 -43.66 1.23
C ALA A 188 14.92 -44.34 2.59
N ALA A 189 14.91 -45.66 2.60
CA ALA A 189 15.39 -46.47 3.72
C ALA A 189 16.41 -47.46 3.15
N LYS A 190 17.62 -47.48 3.71
CA LYS A 190 18.70 -48.44 3.40
C LYS A 190 18.97 -49.35 4.62
N PRO A 191 19.57 -50.54 4.41
CA PRO A 191 19.40 -51.72 5.27
C PRO A 191 20.67 -52.13 6.06
N ALA A 192 20.53 -53.10 6.97
CA ALA A 192 21.51 -54.13 7.40
C ALA A 192 20.83 -55.00 8.49
N ALA A 193 21.07 -56.29 8.74
CA ALA A 193 21.75 -57.41 8.08
C ALA A 193 21.28 -58.70 8.82
N LYS A 194 21.26 -59.85 8.15
CA LYS A 194 21.13 -61.23 8.72
C LYS A 194 22.40 -61.60 9.53
N PRO A 195 22.52 -62.70 10.33
CA PRO A 195 21.91 -64.06 10.21
C PRO A 195 21.37 -64.60 11.58
N ALA A 196 20.82 -65.81 11.78
CA ALA A 196 21.01 -67.14 11.18
C ALA A 196 19.68 -67.91 11.02
#